data_AF-A0A6N8BMN2-F1
#
_entry.id   AF-A0A6N8BMN2-F1
#
_cell.length_a   1.000
_cell.length_b   1.000
_cell.length_c   1.000
_cell.angle_alpha   90.00
_cell.angle_beta   90.00
_cell.angle_gamma   90.00
#
_symmetry.space_group_name_H-M   'P 1'
#
loop_
_entity.id
_entity.type
_entity.pdbx_description
1 polymer ?
#
loop_
_entity_poly.entity_id
_entity_poly.type
_entity_poly.pdbx_seq_one_letter_code
_entity_poly.pdbx_strand_id
1 'polypeptide(L)'
;MRVTEEAIDTYGLDFKLMETSGPAMTATLQQSIEDNEPVVVTLWSPHWAFADFDIRYLKDPENVYGEAETIYPMAHEGFSEKYPTVTRWLNNWDMDDQSLGGLMSVIKDVGDPTEGAKKWLEDNRNLVNEWLEK
;
A
#
# COMPACT_ATOMS: atom_id res chain seq x y z
N MET A 1 6.32 -9.61 7.13
CA MET A 1 7.70 -9.79 7.61
C MET A 1 8.34 -11.09 7.12
N ARG A 2 7.66 -12.25 7.15
CA ARG A 2 8.19 -13.55 6.66
C ARG A 2 8.95 -13.50 5.32
N VAL A 3 8.39 -12.88 4.29
CA VAL A 3 9.02 -12.82 2.94
C VAL A 3 10.36 -12.08 2.98
N THR A 4 10.48 -11.05 3.81
CA THR A 4 11.75 -10.33 3.99
C THR A 4 12.78 -11.15 4.75
N GLU A 5 12.38 -11.93 5.75
CA GLU A 5 13.29 -12.88 6.41
C GLU A 5 13.82 -13.92 5.43
N GLU A 6 12.94 -14.46 4.57
CA GLU A 6 13.30 -15.38 3.49
C GLU A 6 14.28 -14.73 2.49
N ALA A 7 14.12 -13.44 2.19
CA ALA A 7 15.05 -12.71 1.33
C ALA A 7 16.42 -12.54 2.01
N ILE A 8 16.46 -12.21 3.31
CA ILE A 8 17.71 -12.10 4.07
C ILE A 8 18.49 -13.42 4.02
N ASP A 9 17.80 -14.54 4.24
CA ASP A 9 18.41 -15.88 4.21
C ASP A 9 18.85 -16.28 2.80
N THR A 10 17.98 -16.09 1.79
CA THR A 10 18.25 -16.47 0.39
C THR A 10 19.46 -15.74 -0.18
N TYR A 11 19.59 -14.45 0.15
CA TYR A 11 20.70 -13.63 -0.32
C TYR A 11 21.93 -13.65 0.63
N GLY A 12 21.86 -14.36 1.76
CA GLY A 12 22.94 -14.43 2.75
C GLY A 12 23.34 -13.06 3.29
N LEU A 13 22.36 -12.18 3.52
CA LEU A 13 22.59 -10.80 3.93
C LEU A 13 22.88 -10.70 5.43
N ASP A 14 23.88 -9.89 5.80
CA ASP A 14 24.15 -9.54 7.19
C ASP A 14 23.24 -8.39 7.65
N PHE A 15 21.93 -8.61 7.56
CA PHE A 15 20.90 -7.67 8.02
C PHE A 15 20.03 -8.29 9.09
N LYS A 16 19.57 -7.45 10.02
CA LYS A 16 18.55 -7.81 10.99
C LYS A 16 17.25 -7.11 10.63
N LEU A 17 16.18 -7.88 10.42
CA LEU A 17 14.85 -7.31 10.25
C LEU A 17 14.35 -6.72 11.58
N MET A 18 13.98 -5.44 11.55
CA MET A 18 13.42 -4.74 12.70
C MET A 18 11.91 -4.59 12.50
N GLU A 19 11.12 -5.32 13.29
CA GLU A 19 9.66 -5.23 13.21
C GLU A 19 9.16 -3.94 13.88
N THR A 20 8.49 -3.10 13.11
CA THR A 20 7.91 -1.83 13.56
C THR A 20 6.53 -1.62 12.94
N SER A 21 5.87 -0.51 13.27
CA SER A 21 4.62 -0.11 12.59
C SER A 21 4.92 0.62 11.28
N GLY A 22 3.98 0.59 10.33
CA GLY A 22 4.08 1.36 9.09
C GLY A 22 4.46 2.83 9.30
N PRO A 23 3.79 3.58 10.20
CA PRO A 23 4.15 4.96 10.51
C PRO A 23 5.58 5.12 11.06
N ALA A 24 6.04 4.20 11.91
CA ALA A 24 7.40 4.23 12.44
C ALA A 24 8.43 3.99 11.34
N MET A 25 8.20 3.01 10.46
CA MET A 25 9.04 2.74 9.29
C MET A 25 9.14 3.98 8.38
N THR A 26 8.02 4.64 8.07
CA THR A 26 8.02 5.83 7.20
C THR A 26 8.69 7.04 7.85
N ALA A 27 8.59 7.18 9.18
CA ALA A 27 9.30 8.23 9.91
C ALA A 27 10.81 8.01 9.90
N THR A 28 11.27 6.75 10.08
CA THR A 28 12.69 6.39 9.94
C THR A 28 13.19 6.65 8.53
N LEU A 29 12.44 6.26 7.50
CA LEU A 29 12.78 6.55 6.11
C LEU A 29 12.96 8.06 5.87
N GLN A 30 12.00 8.87 6.31
CA GLN A 30 12.06 10.32 6.16
C GLN A 30 13.29 10.91 6.86
N GLN A 31 13.51 10.56 8.13
CA GLN A 31 14.64 11.07 8.90
C GLN A 31 15.98 10.72 8.25
N SER A 32 16.16 9.47 7.81
CA SER A 32 17.40 9.05 7.15
C SER A 32 17.63 9.78 5.82
N ILE A 33 16.58 10.11 5.06
CA ILE A 33 16.70 10.92 3.85
C ILE A 33 17.13 12.35 4.20
N GLU A 34 16.52 12.97 5.21
CA GLU A 34 16.86 14.32 5.68
C GLU A 34 18.33 14.39 6.17
N ASP A 35 18.78 13.35 6.86
CA ASP A 35 20.13 13.25 7.42
C ASP A 35 21.18 12.73 6.40
N ASN A 36 20.75 12.38 5.18
CA ASN A 36 21.60 11.76 4.14
C ASN A 36 22.26 10.45 4.60
N GLU A 37 21.56 9.66 5.41
CA GLU A 37 22.02 8.37 5.91
C GLU A 37 21.50 7.21 5.06
N PRO A 38 22.32 6.16 4.82
CA PRO A 38 21.86 4.96 4.15
C PRO A 38 20.73 4.28 4.93
N VAL A 39 19.62 3.98 4.25
CA VAL A 39 18.48 3.27 4.84
C VAL A 39 17.90 2.25 3.86
N VAL A 40 17.44 1.12 4.40
CA VAL A 40 16.68 0.11 3.67
C VAL A 40 15.43 -0.18 4.49
N VAL A 41 14.26 -0.11 3.85
CA VAL A 41 12.96 -0.39 4.48
C VAL A 41 12.18 -1.40 3.65
N THR A 42 11.28 -2.13 4.30
CA THR A 42 10.29 -2.97 3.62
C THR A 42 9.11 -2.10 3.20
N LEU A 43 9.01 -1.82 1.90
CA LEU A 43 7.97 -0.97 1.30
C LEU A 43 7.29 -1.70 0.13
N TRP A 44 6.09 -1.27 -0.25
CA TRP A 44 5.27 -1.88 -1.30
C TRP A 44 4.66 -0.80 -2.20
N SER A 45 4.20 -1.20 -3.38
CA SER A 45 3.45 -0.35 -4.30
C SER A 45 2.00 -0.84 -4.39
N PRO A 46 1.03 0.07 -4.51
CA PRO A 46 1.18 1.52 -4.45
C PRO A 46 1.39 2.07 -3.03
N HIS A 47 2.19 3.12 -2.89
CA HIS A 47 2.42 3.84 -1.63
C HIS A 47 2.85 5.30 -1.90
N TRP A 48 2.37 6.24 -1.07
CA TRP A 48 2.67 7.68 -1.18
C TRP A 48 4.16 8.02 -1.10
N ALA A 49 4.98 7.12 -0.56
CA ALA A 49 6.40 7.38 -0.28
C ALA A 49 7.22 7.43 -1.56
N PHE A 50 6.79 6.72 -2.62
CA PHE A 50 7.42 6.80 -3.94
C PHE A 50 7.15 8.12 -4.66
N ALA A 51 6.13 8.86 -4.26
CA ALA A 51 5.84 10.20 -4.79
C ALA A 51 6.58 11.29 -3.98
N ASP A 52 6.65 11.13 -2.66
CA ASP A 52 7.24 12.12 -1.76
C ASP A 52 8.77 12.02 -1.67
N PHE A 53 9.36 10.85 -1.94
CA PHE A 53 10.78 10.58 -1.77
C PHE A 53 11.42 10.01 -3.03
N ASP A 54 12.70 10.36 -3.26
CA ASP A 54 13.54 9.75 -4.31
C ASP A 54 14.06 8.39 -3.85
N ILE A 55 13.18 7.39 -3.90
CA ILE A 55 13.46 6.01 -3.49
C ILE A 55 13.25 5.05 -4.66
N ARG A 56 13.86 3.87 -4.57
CA ARG A 56 13.79 2.83 -5.60
C ARG A 56 13.75 1.44 -4.98
N TYR A 57 13.13 0.51 -5.70
CA TYR A 57 13.27 -0.90 -5.38
C TYR A 57 14.71 -1.38 -5.61
N LEU A 58 15.15 -2.29 -4.73
CA LEU A 58 16.33 -3.11 -4.98
C LEU A 58 15.95 -4.26 -5.93
N LYS A 59 16.90 -4.72 -6.73
CA LYS A 59 16.67 -5.86 -7.63
C LYS A 59 16.53 -7.14 -6.82
N ASP A 60 15.55 -7.96 -7.17
CA ASP A 60 15.30 -9.28 -6.59
C ASP A 60 15.52 -10.39 -7.64
N PRO A 61 16.78 -10.74 -7.95
CA PRO A 61 17.09 -11.69 -9.02
C PRO A 61 16.59 -13.13 -8.79
N GLU A 62 16.45 -13.56 -7.53
CA GLU A 62 15.88 -14.86 -7.16
C GLU A 62 14.35 -14.82 -7.00
N ASN A 63 13.73 -13.65 -7.24
CA ASN A 63 12.28 -13.43 -7.19
C ASN A 63 11.63 -13.88 -5.87
N VAL A 64 12.29 -13.60 -4.74
CA VAL A 64 11.81 -13.97 -3.40
C VAL A 64 10.51 -13.26 -3.04
N TYR A 65 10.35 -12.01 -3.46
CA TYR A 65 9.13 -11.23 -3.25
C TYR A 65 8.01 -11.56 -4.25
N GLY A 66 8.30 -12.34 -5.28
CA GLY A 66 7.35 -12.76 -6.30
C GLY A 66 7.03 -11.67 -7.34
N GLU A 67 6.07 -12.00 -8.19
CA GLU A 67 5.58 -11.11 -9.24
C GLU A 67 4.61 -10.06 -8.68
N ALA A 68 4.14 -9.16 -9.56
CA ALA A 68 3.11 -8.19 -9.21
C ALA A 68 1.91 -8.85 -8.52
N GLU A 69 1.61 -8.38 -7.31
CA GLU A 69 0.47 -8.85 -6.52
C GLU A 69 -0.82 -8.10 -6.91
N THR A 70 -1.97 -8.67 -6.57
CA THR A 70 -3.27 -8.03 -6.76
C THR A 70 -4.01 -7.98 -5.43
N ILE A 71 -4.66 -6.84 -5.17
CA ILE A 71 -5.45 -6.61 -3.97
C ILE A 71 -6.86 -7.17 -4.18
N TYR A 72 -7.28 -8.10 -3.33
CA TYR A 72 -8.62 -8.69 -3.39
C TYR A 72 -9.44 -8.39 -2.13
N PRO A 73 -10.71 -7.97 -2.27
CA PRO A 73 -11.62 -7.96 -1.14
C PRO A 73 -11.94 -9.40 -0.73
N MET A 74 -11.88 -9.68 0.57
CA MET A 74 -12.25 -10.98 1.14
C MET A 74 -13.37 -10.79 2.16
N ALA A 75 -14.35 -11.70 2.16
CA ALA A 75 -15.47 -11.70 3.08
C ALA A 75 -15.75 -13.11 3.63
N HIS A 76 -16.44 -13.19 4.76
CA HIS A 76 -16.84 -14.47 5.34
C HIS A 76 -17.91 -15.17 4.50
N GLU A 77 -18.04 -16.49 4.67
CA GLU A 77 -19.06 -17.28 3.98
C GLU A 77 -20.49 -16.76 4.26
N GLY A 78 -21.33 -16.68 3.23
CA GLY A 78 -22.68 -16.11 3.30
C GLY A 78 -22.76 -14.57 3.29
N PHE A 79 -21.63 -13.85 3.28
CA PHE A 79 -21.63 -12.38 3.19
C PHE A 79 -22.35 -11.88 1.92
N SER A 80 -22.07 -12.52 0.79
CA SER A 80 -22.61 -12.14 -0.52
C SER A 80 -24.13 -12.29 -0.61
N GLU A 81 -24.68 -13.31 0.03
CA GLU A 81 -26.11 -13.57 0.10
C GLU A 81 -26.82 -12.54 0.97
N LYS A 82 -26.19 -12.17 2.10
CA LYS A 82 -26.74 -11.20 3.04
C LYS A 82 -26.62 -9.75 2.57
N TYR A 83 -25.54 -9.43 1.84
CA TYR A 83 -25.21 -8.08 1.38
C TYR A 83 -24.89 -8.04 -0.12
N PRO A 84 -25.87 -8.35 -0.99
CA PRO A 84 -25.64 -8.45 -2.43
C PRO A 84 -25.20 -7.11 -3.06
N THR A 85 -25.74 -5.99 -2.59
CA THR A 85 -25.36 -4.65 -3.08
C THR A 85 -23.91 -4.31 -2.75
N VAL A 86 -23.48 -4.51 -1.50
CA VAL A 86 -22.11 -4.22 -1.07
C VAL A 86 -21.14 -5.16 -1.79
N THR A 87 -21.51 -6.42 -1.97
CA THR A 87 -20.70 -7.38 -2.71
C THR A 87 -20.49 -6.95 -4.15
N ARG A 88 -21.52 -6.41 -4.81
CA ARG A 88 -21.38 -5.85 -6.15
C ARG A 88 -20.39 -4.68 -6.17
N TRP A 89 -20.51 -3.74 -5.23
CA TRP A 89 -19.56 -2.62 -5.13
C TRP A 89 -18.13 -3.09 -4.91
N LEU A 90 -17.90 -4.07 -4.03
CA LEU A 90 -16.57 -4.63 -3.78
C LEU A 90 -16.01 -5.36 -5.01
N ASN A 91 -16.85 -6.06 -5.78
CA ASN A 91 -16.43 -6.73 -7.01
C ASN A 91 -16.15 -5.75 -8.15
N ASN A 92 -16.81 -4.59 -8.16
CA ASN A 92 -16.58 -3.54 -9.14
C ASN A 92 -15.43 -2.61 -8.76
N TRP A 93 -14.98 -2.66 -7.50
CA TRP A 93 -13.88 -1.83 -7.02
C TRP A 93 -12.61 -2.17 -7.78
N ASP A 94 -12.07 -1.15 -8.44
CA ASP A 94 -10.85 -1.23 -9.21
C ASP A 94 -10.11 0.10 -9.09
N MET A 95 -8.83 0.02 -8.76
CA MET A 95 -7.94 1.15 -8.54
C MET A 95 -6.56 0.78 -9.06
N ASP A 96 -5.99 1.65 -9.88
CA ASP A 96 -4.60 1.59 -10.28
C ASP A 96 -3.67 2.19 -9.22
N ASP A 97 -2.36 2.07 -9.45
CA ASP A 97 -1.34 2.58 -8.53
C ASP A 97 -1.48 4.09 -8.27
N GLN A 98 -1.90 4.85 -9.28
CA GLN A 98 -2.05 6.29 -9.18
C GLN A 98 -3.23 6.68 -8.29
N SER A 99 -4.40 6.09 -8.51
CA SER A 99 -5.61 6.37 -7.74
C SER A 99 -5.46 5.93 -6.30
N LEU A 100 -4.90 4.75 -6.04
CA LEU A 100 -4.72 4.23 -4.68
C LEU A 100 -3.60 4.97 -3.95
N GLY A 101 -2.47 5.25 -4.61
CA GLY A 101 -1.42 6.10 -4.07
C GLY A 101 -1.90 7.52 -3.75
N GLY A 102 -2.74 8.09 -4.61
CA GLY A 102 -3.37 9.39 -4.40
C GLY A 102 -4.30 9.41 -3.18
N LEU A 103 -5.12 8.37 -2.98
CA LEU A 103 -5.93 8.23 -1.77
C LEU A 103 -5.07 8.20 -0.50
N MET A 104 -3.98 7.42 -0.53
CA MET A 104 -3.06 7.33 0.59
C MET A 104 -2.37 8.68 0.91
N SER A 105 -2.00 9.43 -0.13
CA SER A 105 -1.41 10.78 0.01
C SER A 105 -2.39 11.75 0.67
N VAL A 106 -3.66 11.79 0.22
CA VAL A 106 -4.69 12.65 0.82
C VAL A 106 -4.95 12.27 2.30
N ILE A 107 -4.99 10.98 2.61
CA ILE A 107 -5.14 10.51 4.00
C ILE A 107 -3.97 10.96 4.87
N LYS A 108 -2.73 10.84 4.37
CA LYS A 108 -1.53 11.31 5.06
C LYS A 108 -1.61 12.81 5.35
N ASP A 109 -1.97 13.62 4.36
CA ASP A 109 -2.01 15.08 4.49
C ASP A 109 -3.11 15.57 5.42
N VAL A 110 -4.27 14.89 5.44
CA VAL A 110 -5.36 15.22 6.36
C VAL A 110 -5.07 14.71 7.79
N GLY A 111 -4.36 13.60 7.92
CA GLY A 111 -4.04 12.98 9.22
C GLY A 111 -5.20 12.21 9.86
N ASP A 112 -6.37 12.17 9.22
CA ASP A 112 -7.50 11.33 9.59
C ASP A 112 -7.97 10.50 8.37
N PRO A 113 -8.00 9.16 8.47
CA PRO A 113 -8.39 8.32 7.34
C PRO A 113 -9.81 8.54 6.83
N THR A 114 -10.76 8.88 7.71
CA THR A 114 -12.16 9.05 7.33
C THR A 114 -12.34 10.37 6.57
N GLU A 115 -11.80 11.46 7.12
CA GLU A 115 -11.87 12.77 6.48
C GLU A 115 -11.01 12.81 5.20
N GLY A 116 -9.84 12.16 5.21
CA GLY A 116 -9.01 11.99 4.01
C GLY A 116 -9.73 11.24 2.90
N ALA A 117 -10.37 10.11 3.22
CA ALA A 117 -11.17 9.37 2.25
C ALA A 117 -12.34 10.21 1.73
N LYS A 118 -13.08 10.92 2.58
CA LYS A 118 -14.17 11.82 2.14
C LYS A 118 -13.68 12.88 1.16
N LYS A 119 -12.56 13.54 1.48
CA LYS A 119 -11.95 14.55 0.62
C LYS A 119 -11.54 13.95 -0.73
N TRP A 120 -10.84 12.81 -0.71
CA TRP A 120 -10.45 12.14 -1.95
C TRP A 120 -11.68 11.76 -2.80
N LEU A 121 -12.76 11.29 -2.16
CA LEU A 121 -14.01 10.95 -2.85
C LEU A 121 -14.66 12.15 -3.54
N GLU A 122 -14.52 13.38 -3.01
CA GLU A 122 -15.03 14.60 -3.65
C GLU A 122 -14.35 14.88 -4.99
N ASP A 123 -13.05 14.65 -5.07
CA ASP A 123 -12.24 14.87 -6.27
C ASP A 123 -12.28 13.69 -7.25
N ASN A 124 -12.68 12.50 -6.80
CA ASN A 124 -12.64 11.25 -7.58
C ASN A 124 -14.04 10.63 -7.83
N ARG A 125 -15.10 11.45 -7.81
CA ARG A 125 -16.50 10.97 -7.96
C ARG A 125 -16.75 10.11 -9.18
N ASN A 126 -16.11 10.42 -10.31
CA ASN A 126 -16.30 9.66 -11.55
C ASN A 126 -15.87 8.19 -11.37
N LEU A 127 -14.66 7.96 -10.85
CA LEU A 127 -14.15 6.61 -10.56
C LEU A 127 -15.04 5.88 -9.55
N VAL A 128 -15.45 6.56 -8.49
CA VAL A 128 -16.32 5.98 -7.45
C VAL A 128 -17.67 5.55 -8.01
N ASN A 129 -18.26 6.36 -8.90
CA ASN A 129 -19.54 6.02 -9.51
C ASN A 129 -19.46 4.75 -10.35
N GLU A 130 -18.32 4.47 -10.99
CA GLU A 130 -18.13 3.21 -11.73
C GLU A 130 -18.22 1.97 -10.83
N TRP A 131 -17.84 2.10 -9.56
CA TRP A 131 -17.98 1.01 -8.58
C TRP A 131 -19.45 0.83 -8.14
N LEU A 132 -20.21 1.92 -8.08
CA LEU A 132 -21.58 1.95 -7.53
C LEU A 132 -22.67 1.64 -8.56
N GLU A 133 -22.48 2.04 -9.82
CA GLU A 133 -23.48 1.99 -10.89
C GLU A 133 -23.52 0.65 -11.64
N LYS A 134 -22.42 -0.09 -11.66
CA LYS A 134 -22.36 -1.46 -12.18
C LYS A 134 -23.09 -2.44 -11.25
#